data_AF-A0A1Q6EZ39-F1
#
_entry.id   AF-A0A1Q6EZ39-F1
#
_cell.length_a   1.000
_cell.length_b   1.000
_cell.length_c   1.000
_cell.angle_alpha   90.00
_cell.angle_beta   90.00
_cell.angle_gamma   90.00
#
_symmetry.space_group_name_H-M   'P 1'
#
loop_
_entity.id
_entity.type
_entity.pdbx_description
1 polymer ?
#
loop_
_entity_poly.entity_id
_entity_poly.type
_entity_poly.pdbx_seq_one_letter_code
_entity_poly.pdbx_strand_id
1 'polypeptide(L)'
;MKTVHLHIVLLFLAVAAMAAACTPSHRDVNNPLIEAANSLTMDITRVELTDSATTLHVELYGYPGLSVRISDKSVIKADGETYCIKSAKGITMNKWLRLPESGLISCTLTFQPIPVESKSMDFIESDDGFKLFGIDLTGKTEYPKYPAELPKGLRRNDNEKELPEQVFKCATSTVRVHLLGFREGMDRTVKLHMQPFLGSSESLTSEADPASNTAEFTFMQYGTMKAALSAISGASVYSHVWVEPGQTTDVYLDLGKTGRLLVERRAQEKTDEYQYFNYMCPAYTTGRYAALNRAYTHMRQDIRISLNPEVGFDADDYVSMVERAYANAIDSVRSNSRMTGMQKLYNEMQLDMELMKLAFAAPIITSASTNPYRLNMPKLEFTPEHIRRMLRPIDFNDMKYAIDGMDFTFATSLYDTTWFDKVQLADDNFYREYDEVRPLFSAAASDMLTDEERARLEHLTHPFFREACLTAEAEIRAAAAAAEGKIRIEPTPDVDDDSLLDAIVGQYAGKVVFVDFWNTWCTWCHVGFDNFKPMRSGDLADKVVWLYIADESSPIAVYKSTIADLGGVHYRITEQQMAAITEKYGLKGFPSYMIIGRDGSRDMRNDLNDTATAEKRLRAQLKK
;
A
#
# COMPACT_ATOMS: atom_id res chain seq x y z
N MET A 1 38.23 -19.00 -75.30
CA MET A 1 38.41 -19.24 -73.85
C MET A 1 38.00 -18.06 -72.95
N LYS A 2 38.30 -16.80 -73.29
CA LYS A 2 38.00 -15.64 -72.43
C LYS A 2 36.50 -15.35 -72.20
N THR A 3 35.64 -15.56 -73.21
CA THR A 3 34.19 -15.33 -73.10
C THR A 3 33.47 -16.36 -72.22
N VAL A 4 33.90 -17.62 -72.26
CA VAL A 4 33.34 -18.70 -71.42
C VAL A 4 33.67 -18.49 -69.94
N HIS A 5 34.87 -18.03 -69.62
CA HIS A 5 35.24 -17.68 -68.24
C HIS A 5 34.43 -16.49 -67.69
N LEU A 6 34.15 -15.47 -68.50
CA LEU A 6 33.35 -14.33 -68.06
C LEU A 6 31.89 -14.71 -67.75
N HIS A 7 31.29 -15.61 -68.54
CA HIS A 7 29.94 -16.09 -68.31
C HIS A 7 29.86 -17.00 -67.07
N ILE A 8 30.88 -17.82 -66.83
CA ILE A 8 30.97 -18.64 -65.61
C ILE A 8 31.11 -17.76 -64.36
N VAL A 9 31.95 -16.71 -64.41
CA VAL A 9 32.11 -15.77 -63.29
C VAL A 9 30.82 -14.98 -63.02
N LEU A 10 30.10 -14.53 -64.05
CA LEU A 10 28.81 -13.85 -63.89
C LEU A 10 27.73 -14.79 -63.34
N LEU A 11 27.73 -16.07 -63.74
CA LEU A 11 26.81 -17.08 -63.20
C LEU A 11 27.12 -17.37 -61.73
N PHE A 12 28.40 -17.47 -61.35
CA PHE A 12 28.81 -17.63 -59.94
C PHE A 12 28.47 -16.41 -59.09
N LEU A 13 28.61 -15.19 -59.62
CA LEU A 13 28.20 -13.96 -58.93
C LEU A 13 26.67 -13.86 -58.79
N ALA A 14 25.91 -14.29 -59.79
CA ALA A 14 24.44 -14.34 -59.73
C ALA A 14 23.94 -15.42 -58.75
N VAL A 15 24.58 -16.59 -58.72
CA VAL A 15 24.27 -17.66 -57.75
C VAL A 15 24.70 -17.27 -56.34
N ALA A 16 25.84 -16.59 -56.17
CA ALA A 16 26.27 -16.05 -54.87
C ALA A 16 25.35 -14.91 -54.39
N ALA A 17 24.86 -14.05 -55.29
CA ALA A 17 23.87 -13.02 -54.98
C ALA A 17 22.48 -13.60 -54.64
N MET A 18 22.04 -14.67 -55.35
CA MET A 18 20.81 -15.40 -55.01
C MET A 18 20.94 -16.19 -53.69
N ALA A 19 22.13 -16.73 -53.39
CA ALA A 19 22.41 -17.41 -52.11
C ALA A 19 22.48 -16.42 -50.94
N ALA A 20 23.02 -15.21 -51.14
CA ALA A 20 23.01 -14.14 -50.16
C ALA A 20 21.63 -13.49 -49.97
N ALA A 21 20.74 -13.57 -50.96
CA ALA A 21 19.35 -13.13 -50.87
C ALA A 21 18.41 -14.18 -50.21
N CYS A 22 18.90 -15.40 -49.95
CA CYS A 22 18.15 -16.51 -49.35
C CYS A 22 18.63 -16.89 -47.93
N THR A 23 19.44 -16.06 -47.27
CA THR A 23 19.70 -16.25 -45.84
C THR A 23 18.43 -15.87 -45.07
N PRO A 24 17.83 -16.80 -44.30
CA PRO A 24 16.66 -16.49 -43.48
C PRO A 24 16.97 -15.30 -42.58
N SER A 25 16.09 -14.29 -42.57
CA SER A 25 16.29 -13.16 -41.68
C SER A 25 16.07 -13.65 -40.25
N HIS A 26 17.07 -13.42 -39.39
CA HIS A 26 17.10 -13.96 -38.05
C HIS A 26 17.68 -12.93 -37.08
N ARG A 27 16.98 -12.70 -35.97
CA ARG A 27 17.45 -11.83 -34.90
C ARG A 27 17.13 -12.42 -33.55
N ASP A 28 18.16 -12.56 -32.74
CA ASP A 28 18.03 -12.89 -31.33
C ASP A 28 18.19 -11.63 -30.48
N VAL A 29 17.30 -11.48 -29.52
CA VAL A 29 17.39 -10.44 -28.49
C VAL A 29 17.40 -11.14 -27.14
N ASN A 30 18.56 -11.14 -26.49
CA ASN A 30 18.75 -11.73 -25.17
C ASN A 30 18.54 -10.67 -24.10
N ASN A 31 17.80 -11.02 -23.06
CA ASN A 31 17.47 -10.16 -21.93
C ASN A 31 16.92 -8.79 -22.37
N PRO A 32 15.86 -8.74 -23.20
CA PRO A 32 15.30 -7.46 -23.65
C PRO A 32 14.87 -6.60 -22.45
N LEU A 33 15.05 -5.28 -22.56
CA LEU A 33 14.43 -4.35 -21.61
C LEU A 33 12.92 -4.40 -21.77
N ILE A 34 12.19 -4.15 -20.67
CA ILE A 34 10.74 -4.11 -20.64
C ILE A 34 10.36 -2.73 -20.13
N GLU A 35 9.58 -1.96 -20.87
CA GLU A 35 9.18 -0.61 -20.44
C GLU A 35 8.31 -0.68 -19.19
N ALA A 36 7.29 -1.52 -19.17
CA ALA A 36 6.40 -1.71 -18.03
C ALA A 36 5.67 -3.06 -18.07
N ALA A 37 5.14 -3.51 -16.93
CA ALA A 37 4.36 -4.74 -16.83
C ALA A 37 3.21 -4.59 -15.82
N ASN A 38 2.11 -5.30 -16.04
CA ASN A 38 0.99 -5.34 -15.08
C ASN A 38 1.19 -6.35 -13.93
N SER A 39 2.23 -7.18 -14.02
CA SER A 39 2.58 -8.20 -13.05
C SER A 39 4.09 -8.44 -13.04
N LEU A 40 4.62 -8.87 -11.89
CA LEU A 40 6.01 -9.29 -11.74
C LEU A 40 6.20 -10.82 -11.83
N THR A 41 5.14 -11.56 -12.23
CA THR A 41 5.12 -13.03 -12.31
C THR A 41 5.68 -13.58 -13.61
N MET A 42 5.58 -12.82 -14.72
CA MET A 42 6.04 -13.28 -16.04
C MET A 42 7.19 -12.41 -16.53
N ASP A 43 8.27 -13.05 -16.97
CA ASP A 43 9.41 -12.41 -17.64
C ASP A 43 9.68 -13.04 -19.02
N ILE A 44 10.29 -12.26 -19.92
CA ILE A 44 10.75 -12.71 -21.25
C ILE A 44 12.27 -12.56 -21.29
N THR A 45 12.98 -13.68 -21.21
CA THR A 45 14.45 -13.70 -21.16
C THR A 45 15.11 -13.72 -22.52
N ARG A 46 14.38 -14.13 -23.57
CA ARG A 46 14.87 -14.09 -24.96
C ARG A 46 13.73 -14.00 -25.96
N VAL A 47 13.99 -13.26 -27.03
CA VAL A 47 13.11 -13.18 -28.21
C VAL A 47 13.89 -13.63 -29.44
N GLU A 48 13.33 -14.57 -30.19
CA GLU A 48 13.86 -15.01 -31.48
C GLU A 48 12.89 -14.56 -32.58
N LEU A 49 13.39 -13.82 -33.56
CA LEU A 49 12.64 -13.35 -34.72
C LEU A 49 13.13 -14.07 -35.97
N THR A 50 12.21 -14.69 -36.71
CA THR A 50 12.48 -15.34 -37.98
C THR A 50 11.40 -15.01 -38.99
N ASP A 51 11.64 -15.29 -40.27
CA ASP A 51 10.63 -15.17 -41.33
C ASP A 51 9.37 -16.05 -41.09
N SER A 52 9.46 -17.06 -40.23
CA SER A 52 8.39 -18.06 -40.02
C SER A 52 7.63 -17.93 -38.70
N ALA A 53 8.28 -17.36 -37.68
CA ALA A 53 7.75 -17.24 -36.32
C ALA A 53 8.51 -16.20 -35.49
N THR A 54 7.81 -15.68 -34.50
CA THR A 54 8.40 -15.01 -33.33
C THR A 54 8.30 -15.95 -32.13
N THR A 55 9.42 -16.22 -31.48
CA THR A 55 9.51 -17.15 -30.35
C THR A 55 9.94 -16.40 -29.11
N LEU A 56 9.13 -16.49 -28.05
CA LEU A 56 9.43 -15.92 -26.73
C LEU A 56 9.88 -17.04 -25.80
N HIS A 57 11.04 -16.88 -25.18
CA HIS A 57 11.45 -17.68 -24.03
C HIS A 57 10.97 -16.98 -22.77
N VAL A 58 10.08 -17.65 -22.05
CA VAL A 58 9.29 -17.09 -20.96
C VAL A 58 9.60 -17.84 -19.69
N GLU A 59 9.65 -17.10 -18.61
CA GLU A 59 9.77 -17.65 -17.28
C GLU A 59 8.63 -17.13 -16.39
N LEU A 60 7.96 -18.07 -15.73
CA LEU A 60 6.85 -17.79 -14.83
C LEU A 60 7.28 -18.09 -13.40
N TYR A 61 7.18 -17.08 -12.55
CA TYR A 61 7.74 -17.04 -11.21
C TYR A 61 6.72 -16.68 -10.14
N GLY A 62 6.87 -17.25 -8.96
CA GLY A 62 6.09 -16.87 -7.80
C GLY A 62 6.37 -17.76 -6.59
N TYR A 63 5.55 -17.62 -5.57
CA TYR A 63 5.63 -18.53 -4.42
C TYR A 63 5.22 -19.96 -4.84
N PRO A 64 5.77 -21.00 -4.20
CA PRO A 64 5.40 -22.39 -4.47
C PRO A 64 3.88 -22.62 -4.40
N GLY A 65 3.32 -23.27 -5.41
CA GLY A 65 1.88 -23.53 -5.49
C GLY A 65 1.03 -22.39 -6.07
N LEU A 66 1.60 -21.21 -6.36
CA LEU A 66 0.92 -20.17 -7.14
C LEU A 66 0.41 -20.77 -8.45
N SER A 67 -0.85 -20.48 -8.82
CA SER A 67 -1.44 -20.96 -10.05
C SER A 67 -1.23 -19.95 -11.17
N VAL A 68 -0.63 -20.38 -12.27
CA VAL A 68 -0.39 -19.58 -13.48
C VAL A 68 -1.06 -20.22 -14.69
N ARG A 69 -1.37 -19.43 -15.72
CA ARG A 69 -1.97 -19.89 -16.97
C ARG A 69 -1.42 -19.03 -18.10
N ILE A 70 -1.34 -19.61 -19.31
CA ILE A 70 -1.16 -18.86 -20.55
C ILE A 70 -2.37 -19.11 -21.45
N SER A 71 -3.04 -18.04 -21.85
CA SER A 71 -4.20 -18.05 -22.72
C SER A 71 -3.83 -18.32 -24.18
N ASP A 72 -4.66 -19.06 -24.91
CA ASP A 72 -4.56 -19.14 -26.38
C ASP A 72 -5.02 -17.85 -27.09
N LYS A 73 -5.56 -16.89 -26.33
CA LYS A 73 -5.83 -15.52 -26.79
C LYS A 73 -4.60 -14.60 -26.74
N SER A 74 -3.44 -15.12 -26.36
CA SER A 74 -2.22 -14.33 -26.27
C SER A 74 -1.84 -13.76 -27.63
N VAL A 75 -1.45 -12.49 -27.65
CA VAL A 75 -1.00 -11.78 -28.85
C VAL A 75 0.29 -11.00 -28.60
N ILE A 76 1.05 -10.79 -29.68
CA ILE A 76 2.08 -9.78 -29.77
C ILE A 76 1.50 -8.58 -30.53
N LYS A 77 1.75 -7.36 -30.06
CA LYS A 77 1.48 -6.14 -30.83
C LYS A 77 2.80 -5.50 -31.23
N ALA A 78 3.03 -5.31 -32.53
CA ALA A 78 4.26 -4.72 -33.06
C ALA A 78 3.94 -3.92 -34.34
N ASP A 79 4.56 -2.75 -34.50
CA ASP A 79 4.41 -1.89 -35.67
C ASP A 79 2.94 -1.57 -36.07
N GLY A 80 2.04 -1.50 -35.08
CA GLY A 80 0.62 -1.22 -35.29
C GLY A 80 -0.25 -2.44 -35.61
N GLU A 81 0.36 -3.62 -35.76
CA GLU A 81 -0.31 -4.87 -36.10
C GLU A 81 -0.40 -5.83 -34.90
N THR A 82 -1.30 -6.81 -34.98
CA THR A 82 -1.51 -7.83 -33.94
C THR A 82 -1.21 -9.23 -34.48
N TYR A 83 -0.43 -10.00 -33.73
CA TYR A 83 0.11 -11.30 -34.12
C TYR A 83 -0.29 -12.36 -33.10
N CYS A 84 -1.06 -13.36 -33.52
CA CYS A 84 -1.62 -14.37 -32.61
C CYS A 84 -0.59 -15.44 -32.21
N ILE A 85 -0.73 -15.95 -30.99
CA ILE A 85 -0.04 -17.16 -30.55
C ILE A 85 -0.44 -18.36 -31.42
N LYS A 86 0.52 -19.22 -31.74
CA LYS A 86 0.35 -20.46 -32.50
C LYS A 86 0.47 -21.69 -31.60
N SER A 87 1.45 -21.69 -30.69
CA SER A 87 1.73 -22.83 -29.82
C SER A 87 2.53 -22.42 -28.59
N ALA A 88 2.49 -23.27 -27.57
CA ALA A 88 3.36 -23.18 -26.40
C ALA A 88 4.05 -24.52 -26.13
N LYS A 89 5.27 -24.48 -25.61
CA LYS A 89 6.06 -25.64 -25.18
C LYS A 89 6.44 -25.45 -23.71
N GLY A 90 6.33 -26.51 -22.90
CA GLY A 90 6.58 -26.44 -21.45
C GLY A 90 5.36 -26.03 -20.62
N ILE A 91 4.28 -25.54 -21.25
CA ILE A 91 2.99 -25.29 -20.62
C ILE A 91 1.84 -25.66 -21.56
N THR A 92 0.71 -26.10 -21.01
CA THR A 92 -0.52 -26.34 -21.80
C THR A 92 -1.38 -25.07 -21.76
N MET A 93 -1.65 -24.47 -22.93
CA MET A 93 -2.49 -23.27 -23.01
C MET A 93 -3.89 -23.53 -22.44
N ASN A 94 -4.49 -22.50 -21.84
CA ASN A 94 -5.79 -22.51 -21.18
C ASN A 94 -5.94 -23.47 -19.98
N LYS A 95 -4.85 -24.08 -19.49
CA LYS A 95 -4.87 -24.87 -18.26
C LYS A 95 -4.06 -24.17 -17.17
N TRP A 96 -4.65 -24.11 -15.99
CA TRP A 96 -3.94 -23.67 -14.79
C TRP A 96 -2.87 -24.68 -14.41
N LEU A 97 -1.66 -24.18 -14.18
CA LEU A 97 -0.52 -24.91 -13.70
C LEU A 97 -0.14 -24.35 -12.33
N ARG A 98 0.06 -25.23 -11.34
CA ARG A 98 0.66 -24.82 -10.06
C ARG A 98 2.18 -24.81 -10.18
N LEU A 99 2.81 -23.72 -9.75
CA LEU A 99 4.26 -23.62 -9.73
C LEU A 99 4.86 -24.68 -8.80
N PRO A 100 5.99 -25.30 -9.19
CA PRO A 100 6.70 -26.30 -8.38
C PRO A 100 7.33 -25.67 -7.13
N GLU A 101 7.99 -26.49 -6.30
CA GLU A 101 8.70 -26.00 -5.09
C GLU A 101 9.80 -24.97 -5.38
N SER A 102 10.38 -24.99 -6.59
CA SER A 102 11.32 -23.95 -7.03
C SER A 102 10.66 -22.58 -7.23
N GLY A 103 9.33 -22.51 -7.32
CA GLY A 103 8.60 -21.29 -7.63
C GLY A 103 8.81 -20.79 -9.07
N LEU A 104 9.37 -21.61 -9.96
CA LEU A 104 9.76 -21.25 -11.32
C LEU A 104 9.40 -22.33 -12.32
N ILE A 105 8.86 -21.93 -13.48
CA ILE A 105 8.82 -22.76 -14.69
C ILE A 105 9.23 -21.95 -15.93
N SER A 106 10.05 -22.55 -16.78
CA SER A 106 10.41 -22.01 -18.09
C SER A 106 9.53 -22.63 -19.18
N CYS A 107 9.05 -21.80 -20.09
CA CYS A 107 8.27 -22.23 -21.25
C CYS A 107 8.65 -21.40 -22.49
N THR A 108 8.22 -21.88 -23.66
CA THR A 108 8.42 -21.16 -24.92
C THR A 108 7.07 -20.90 -25.56
N LEU A 109 6.82 -19.67 -25.99
CA LEU A 109 5.60 -19.27 -26.69
C LEU A 109 5.95 -18.90 -28.13
N THR A 110 5.24 -19.47 -29.10
CA THR A 110 5.50 -19.26 -30.53
C THR A 110 4.31 -18.54 -31.15
N PHE A 111 4.58 -17.45 -31.86
CA PHE A 111 3.60 -16.54 -32.47
C PHE A 111 3.72 -16.52 -34.00
N GLN A 112 2.78 -15.84 -34.66
CA GLN A 112 2.98 -15.34 -36.02
C GLN A 112 4.26 -14.47 -36.09
N PRO A 113 5.00 -14.52 -37.21
CA PRO A 113 6.23 -13.73 -37.36
C PRO A 113 5.90 -12.25 -37.39
N ILE A 114 6.56 -11.47 -36.54
CA ILE A 114 6.63 -10.02 -36.68
C ILE A 114 7.80 -9.65 -37.60
N PRO A 115 7.82 -8.45 -38.22
CA PRO A 115 8.96 -8.00 -39.01
C PRO A 115 10.27 -8.08 -38.22
N VAL A 116 11.33 -8.67 -38.79
CA VAL A 116 12.63 -8.83 -38.09
C VAL A 116 13.28 -7.49 -37.74
N GLU A 117 12.93 -6.43 -38.47
CA GLU A 117 13.36 -5.05 -38.23
C GLU A 117 12.55 -4.31 -37.15
N SER A 118 11.51 -4.95 -36.59
CA SER A 118 10.72 -4.40 -35.48
C SER A 118 11.64 -3.95 -34.35
N LYS A 119 11.40 -2.77 -33.80
CA LYS A 119 12.24 -2.20 -32.73
C LYS A 119 11.69 -2.47 -31.34
N SER A 120 10.39 -2.69 -31.24
CA SER A 120 9.72 -2.98 -29.98
C SER A 120 8.44 -3.78 -30.23
N MET A 121 7.96 -4.45 -29.20
CA MET A 121 6.68 -5.13 -29.21
C MET A 121 6.05 -5.14 -27.81
N ASP A 122 4.73 -5.31 -27.76
CA ASP A 122 4.00 -5.63 -26.52
C ASP A 122 3.59 -7.11 -26.55
N PHE A 123 3.55 -7.74 -25.38
CA PHE A 123 2.91 -9.03 -25.17
C PHE A 123 1.63 -8.82 -24.34
N ILE A 124 0.50 -9.31 -24.84
CA ILE A 124 -0.81 -9.21 -24.18
C ILE A 124 -1.44 -10.61 -24.17
N GLU A 125 -1.57 -11.22 -22.99
CA GLU A 125 -2.10 -12.59 -22.86
C GLU A 125 -3.64 -12.64 -23.03
N SER A 126 -4.34 -11.77 -22.31
CA SER A 126 -5.80 -11.59 -22.33
C SER A 126 -6.19 -10.36 -21.48
N ASP A 127 -7.48 -10.03 -21.42
CA ASP A 127 -8.00 -8.88 -20.66
C ASP A 127 -7.59 -8.95 -19.18
N ASP A 128 -7.66 -10.12 -18.56
CA ASP A 128 -7.27 -10.41 -17.17
C ASP A 128 -5.87 -11.03 -17.02
N GLY A 129 -5.18 -11.26 -18.13
CA GLY A 129 -3.89 -11.94 -18.17
C GLY A 129 -2.66 -11.03 -18.07
N PHE A 130 -1.49 -11.65 -18.22
CA PHE A 130 -0.19 -10.98 -18.21
C PHE A 130 -0.05 -9.98 -19.38
N LYS A 131 0.56 -8.83 -19.08
CA LYS A 131 0.85 -7.77 -20.05
C LYS A 131 2.24 -7.21 -19.80
N LEU A 132 3.09 -7.29 -20.82
CA LEU A 132 4.43 -6.72 -20.84
C LEU A 132 4.49 -5.74 -22.02
N PHE A 133 4.83 -4.49 -21.74
CA PHE A 133 4.80 -3.40 -22.71
C PHE A 133 6.20 -2.95 -23.07
N GLY A 134 6.38 -2.52 -24.31
CA GLY A 134 7.61 -1.93 -24.81
C GLY A 134 8.82 -2.85 -24.67
N ILE A 135 8.66 -4.13 -24.98
CA ILE A 135 9.77 -5.10 -25.00
C ILE A 135 10.76 -4.62 -26.07
N ASP A 136 11.98 -4.27 -25.67
CA ASP A 136 12.99 -3.73 -26.58
C ASP A 136 13.54 -4.85 -27.46
N LEU A 137 13.46 -4.67 -28.77
CA LEU A 137 14.05 -5.59 -29.75
C LEU A 137 15.36 -5.04 -30.30
N THR A 138 15.77 -3.83 -29.91
CA THR A 138 16.96 -3.16 -30.45
C THR A 138 18.27 -3.68 -29.85
N GLY A 139 18.21 -4.27 -28.66
CA GLY A 139 19.37 -4.74 -27.90
C GLY A 139 19.90 -3.69 -26.92
N LYS A 140 19.07 -2.72 -26.51
CA LYS A 140 19.43 -1.76 -25.46
C LYS A 140 19.68 -2.50 -24.15
N THR A 141 20.62 -1.97 -23.38
CA THR A 141 21.01 -2.52 -22.07
C THR A 141 20.74 -1.57 -20.90
N GLU A 142 20.38 -0.32 -21.19
CA GLU A 142 20.17 0.71 -20.17
C GLU A 142 18.81 1.38 -20.31
N TYR A 143 18.17 1.63 -19.17
CA TYR A 143 16.94 2.41 -19.08
C TYR A 143 17.25 3.91 -19.13
N PRO A 144 16.32 4.74 -19.65
CA PRO A 144 16.44 6.18 -19.51
C PRO A 144 16.43 6.56 -18.01
N LYS A 145 17.27 7.52 -17.63
CA LYS A 145 17.37 8.00 -16.25
C LYS A 145 16.04 8.54 -15.69
N TYR A 146 15.21 9.14 -16.54
CA TYR A 146 13.91 9.70 -16.18
C TYR A 146 12.86 9.27 -17.20
N PRO A 147 11.59 9.11 -16.77
CA PRO A 147 10.47 8.93 -17.70
C PRO A 147 10.37 10.09 -18.70
N ALA A 148 9.95 9.78 -19.93
CA ALA A 148 9.82 10.78 -20.99
C ALA A 148 8.84 11.90 -20.60
N GLU A 149 7.70 11.51 -20.01
CA GLU A 149 6.59 12.37 -19.59
C GLU A 149 6.90 13.20 -18.33
N LEU A 150 7.94 12.87 -17.57
CA LEU A 150 8.26 13.58 -16.33
C LEU A 150 8.63 15.05 -16.63
N PRO A 151 7.97 16.06 -16.01
CA PRO A 151 8.30 17.45 -16.22
C PRO A 151 9.78 17.76 -15.97
N LYS A 152 10.43 18.47 -16.90
CA LYS A 152 11.87 18.76 -16.84
C LYS A 152 12.28 19.47 -15.54
N GLY A 153 11.42 20.37 -15.03
CA GLY A 153 11.65 21.09 -13.78
C GLY A 153 11.78 20.18 -12.55
N LEU A 154 11.22 18.97 -12.61
CA LEU A 154 11.32 17.97 -11.56
C LEU A 154 12.54 17.06 -11.70
N ARG A 155 13.37 17.20 -12.74
CA ARG A 155 14.60 16.42 -12.94
C ARG A 155 15.78 17.14 -12.29
N ARG A 156 15.96 16.98 -10.98
CA ARG A 156 17.01 17.65 -10.20
C ARG A 156 17.84 16.64 -9.40
N ASN A 157 19.01 17.08 -8.95
CA ASN A 157 19.85 16.35 -8.01
C ASN A 157 19.54 16.83 -6.58
N ASP A 158 19.54 15.90 -5.63
CA ASP A 158 19.25 16.18 -4.23
C ASP A 158 20.57 16.55 -3.52
N ASN A 159 20.72 17.80 -3.11
CA ASN A 159 21.90 18.35 -2.43
C ASN A 159 21.51 19.18 -1.20
N GLU A 160 20.34 18.90 -0.65
CA GLU A 160 19.73 19.62 0.47
C GLU A 160 20.60 19.47 1.73
N LYS A 161 20.60 20.53 2.53
CA LYS A 161 21.38 20.60 3.78
C LYS A 161 20.53 20.56 5.04
N GLU A 162 19.22 20.71 4.88
CA GLU A 162 18.24 20.76 5.95
C GLU A 162 16.97 20.01 5.52
N LEU A 163 16.27 19.44 6.50
CA LEU A 163 14.96 18.84 6.27
C LEU A 163 13.92 19.96 6.03
N PRO A 164 12.89 19.72 5.20
CA PRO A 164 11.86 20.72 4.98
C PRO A 164 11.04 20.94 6.25
N GLU A 165 10.85 22.19 6.65
CA GLU A 165 10.03 22.51 7.82
C GLU A 165 8.59 21.97 7.68
N GLN A 166 8.04 21.53 8.81
CA GLN A 166 6.65 21.12 8.93
C GLN A 166 5.72 22.33 8.88
N VAL A 167 4.50 22.11 8.41
CA VAL A 167 3.46 23.12 8.33
C VAL A 167 2.31 22.67 9.21
N PHE A 168 2.03 23.40 10.28
CA PHE A 168 0.95 23.11 11.22
C PHE A 168 -0.27 23.97 10.92
N LYS A 169 -1.11 23.50 9.99
CA LYS A 169 -2.35 24.17 9.56
C LYS A 169 -3.46 23.16 9.30
N CYS A 170 -4.69 23.58 9.49
CA CYS A 170 -5.88 22.82 9.07
C CYS A 170 -6.36 23.39 7.73
N ALA A 171 -6.33 22.58 6.68
CA ALA A 171 -6.81 23.01 5.37
C ALA A 171 -7.12 21.82 4.44
N THR A 172 -8.07 22.02 3.54
CA THR A 172 -8.35 21.05 2.48
C THR A 172 -7.19 21.01 1.49
N SER A 173 -6.62 19.83 1.30
CA SER A 173 -5.51 19.57 0.37
C SER A 173 -5.99 18.79 -0.83
N THR A 174 -5.19 18.81 -1.91
CA THR A 174 -5.42 17.96 -3.08
C THR A 174 -4.16 17.24 -3.48
N VAL A 175 -4.25 15.93 -3.70
CA VAL A 175 -3.17 15.10 -4.25
C VAL A 175 -3.59 14.64 -5.64
N ARG A 176 -2.81 15.01 -6.66
CA ARG A 176 -3.03 14.57 -8.05
C ARG A 176 -1.93 13.61 -8.47
N VAL A 177 -2.30 12.36 -8.70
CA VAL A 177 -1.36 11.28 -9.03
C VAL A 177 -1.38 11.05 -10.54
N HIS A 178 -0.28 11.38 -11.21
CA HIS A 178 -0.04 11.17 -12.63
C HIS A 178 0.68 9.83 -12.84
N LEU A 179 0.04 8.91 -13.56
CA LEU A 179 0.59 7.59 -13.85
C LEU A 179 1.47 7.66 -15.11
N LEU A 180 2.77 7.86 -14.92
CA LEU A 180 3.72 8.02 -16.04
C LEU A 180 3.94 6.70 -16.77
N GLY A 181 3.82 6.72 -18.10
CA GLY A 181 3.98 5.52 -18.92
C GLY A 181 2.84 4.52 -18.77
N PHE A 182 1.66 4.96 -18.31
CA PHE A 182 0.46 4.13 -18.28
C PHE A 182 0.11 3.61 -19.68
N ARG A 183 -0.24 2.33 -19.77
CA ARG A 183 -0.69 1.69 -21.01
C ARG A 183 -2.05 1.02 -20.78
N GLU A 184 -2.88 1.00 -21.82
CA GLU A 184 -4.18 0.34 -21.77
C GLU A 184 -4.04 -1.14 -21.40
N GLY A 185 -4.90 -1.62 -20.48
CA GLY A 185 -4.83 -2.96 -19.90
C GLY A 185 -4.11 -3.03 -18.55
N MET A 186 -3.52 -1.93 -18.07
CA MET A 186 -3.11 -1.77 -16.67
C MET A 186 -4.29 -1.35 -15.78
N ASP A 187 -4.22 -1.72 -14.50
CA ASP A 187 -5.17 -1.30 -13.47
C ASP A 187 -5.05 0.21 -13.20
N ARG A 188 -6.17 0.93 -13.29
CA ARG A 188 -6.28 2.39 -13.12
C ARG A 188 -6.53 2.81 -11.67
N THR A 189 -6.75 1.84 -10.79
CA THR A 189 -7.04 2.11 -9.38
C THR A 189 -5.79 2.67 -8.71
N VAL A 190 -5.94 3.83 -8.09
CA VAL A 190 -4.94 4.45 -7.23
C VAL A 190 -5.51 4.50 -5.82
N LYS A 191 -4.71 4.10 -4.84
CA LYS A 191 -5.06 4.23 -3.42
C LYS A 191 -4.06 5.14 -2.72
N LEU A 192 -4.60 6.03 -1.88
CA LEU A 192 -3.86 6.94 -1.01
C LEU A 192 -4.17 6.56 0.44
N HIS A 193 -3.22 5.90 1.10
CA HIS A 193 -3.28 5.60 2.52
C HIS A 193 -2.63 6.72 3.32
N MET A 194 -3.46 7.52 4.00
CA MET A 194 -3.07 8.71 4.74
C MET A 194 -2.52 8.32 6.13
N GLN A 195 -1.42 8.95 6.52
CA GLN A 195 -0.82 8.83 7.85
C GLN A 195 -0.75 10.23 8.46
N PRO A 196 -1.89 10.77 8.92
CA PRO A 196 -1.96 12.15 9.36
C PRO A 196 -1.16 12.34 10.65
N PHE A 197 -0.75 13.59 10.88
CA PHE A 197 -0.05 13.98 12.10
C PHE A 197 -0.96 13.84 13.34
N LEU A 198 -2.25 14.17 13.18
CA LEU A 198 -3.33 13.94 14.17
C LEU A 198 -4.47 13.14 13.53
N GLY A 199 -5.07 12.25 14.31
CA GLY A 199 -6.17 11.39 13.88
C GLY A 199 -5.74 9.98 13.49
N SER A 200 -6.70 9.21 12.97
CA SER A 200 -6.50 7.85 12.50
C SER A 200 -6.05 7.81 11.04
N SER A 201 -5.32 6.76 10.67
CA SER A 201 -5.08 6.47 9.25
C SER A 201 -6.36 6.12 8.53
N GLU A 202 -6.47 6.62 7.30
CA GLU A 202 -7.58 6.36 6.39
C GLU A 202 -7.04 6.06 4.99
N SER A 203 -7.84 5.38 4.17
CA SER A 203 -7.47 5.09 2.78
C SER A 203 -8.52 5.63 1.83
N LEU A 204 -8.08 6.43 0.87
CA LEU A 204 -8.91 6.87 -0.24
C LEU A 204 -8.59 6.05 -1.48
N THR A 205 -9.61 5.71 -2.26
CA THR A 205 -9.45 5.00 -3.54
C THR A 205 -10.10 5.83 -4.65
N SER A 206 -9.40 5.97 -5.77
CA SER A 206 -9.88 6.69 -6.95
C SER A 206 -9.39 5.99 -8.22
N GLU A 207 -10.16 6.08 -9.30
CA GLU A 207 -9.73 5.59 -10.62
C GLU A 207 -9.11 6.73 -11.41
N ALA A 208 -7.94 6.48 -12.03
CA ALA A 208 -7.29 7.48 -12.88
C ALA A 208 -8.10 7.73 -14.15
N ASP A 209 -8.35 9.02 -14.46
CA ASP A 209 -9.09 9.46 -15.63
C ASP A 209 -8.47 8.91 -16.94
N PRO A 210 -9.25 8.31 -17.86
CA PRO A 210 -8.72 7.70 -19.07
C PRO A 210 -7.99 8.64 -20.04
N ALA A 211 -8.31 9.93 -20.03
CA ALA A 211 -7.72 10.91 -20.95
C ALA A 211 -6.40 11.47 -20.43
N SER A 212 -6.28 11.67 -19.12
CA SER A 212 -5.12 12.28 -18.46
C SER A 212 -4.20 11.28 -17.75
N ASN A 213 -4.70 10.07 -17.45
CA ASN A 213 -4.07 9.09 -16.55
C ASN A 213 -3.74 9.69 -15.17
N THR A 214 -4.63 10.57 -14.69
CA THR A 214 -4.49 11.24 -13.40
C THR A 214 -5.62 10.81 -12.46
N ALA A 215 -5.28 10.44 -11.22
CA ALA A 215 -6.23 10.26 -10.13
C ALA A 215 -6.13 11.46 -9.17
N GLU A 216 -7.26 11.94 -8.66
CA GLU A 216 -7.33 13.08 -7.75
C GLU A 216 -7.96 12.67 -6.41
N PHE A 217 -7.38 13.18 -5.32
CA PHE A 217 -7.84 13.00 -3.95
C PHE A 217 -7.93 14.35 -3.27
N THR A 218 -9.07 14.65 -2.66
CA THR A 218 -9.30 15.87 -1.88
C THR A 218 -9.74 15.47 -0.48
N PHE A 219 -9.10 16.04 0.54
CA PHE A 219 -9.34 15.69 1.95
C PHE A 219 -8.97 16.86 2.86
N MET A 220 -9.58 16.93 4.04
CA MET A 220 -9.10 17.82 5.09
C MET A 220 -7.78 17.29 5.64
N GLN A 221 -6.80 18.17 5.76
CA GLN A 221 -5.47 17.84 6.25
C GLN A 221 -5.16 18.62 7.52
N TYR A 222 -4.63 17.91 8.52
CA TYR A 222 -4.21 18.44 9.81
C TYR A 222 -2.68 18.40 9.91
N GLY A 223 -2.03 19.51 9.55
CA GLY A 223 -0.58 19.63 9.54
C GLY A 223 0.09 18.86 8.40
N THR A 224 1.42 18.84 8.36
CA THR A 224 2.18 18.01 7.41
C THR A 224 1.80 16.55 7.55
N MET A 225 1.55 15.88 6.42
CA MET A 225 1.12 14.48 6.41
C MET A 225 2.01 13.64 5.51
N LYS A 226 2.37 12.45 5.98
CA LYS A 226 2.92 11.38 5.14
C LYS A 226 1.76 10.55 4.58
N ALA A 227 1.88 10.11 3.34
CA ALA A 227 0.90 9.24 2.71
C ALA A 227 1.61 8.16 1.89
N ALA A 228 1.05 6.96 1.96
CA ALA A 228 1.44 5.81 1.17
C ALA A 228 0.55 5.74 -0.08
N LEU A 229 1.17 5.62 -1.24
CA LEU A 229 0.51 5.52 -2.54
C LEU A 229 0.66 4.11 -3.07
N SER A 230 -0.42 3.53 -3.58
CA SER A 230 -0.36 2.30 -4.38
C SER A 230 -1.15 2.43 -5.68
N ALA A 231 -0.62 1.84 -6.74
CA ALA A 231 -1.24 1.72 -8.05
C ALA A 231 -0.88 0.35 -8.64
N ILE A 232 -1.56 -0.08 -9.71
CA ILE A 232 -1.28 -1.34 -10.42
C ILE A 232 -1.06 -2.50 -9.45
N SER A 233 -2.13 -2.89 -8.75
CA SER A 233 -2.08 -3.86 -7.65
C SER A 233 -1.32 -5.16 -7.98
N GLY A 234 -1.44 -5.67 -9.21
CA GLY A 234 -0.74 -6.86 -9.69
C GLY A 234 0.79 -6.74 -9.82
N ALA A 235 1.33 -5.51 -9.90
CA ALA A 235 2.76 -5.22 -9.98
C ALA A 235 3.31 -4.54 -8.71
N SER A 236 2.47 -4.37 -7.67
CA SER A 236 2.83 -3.78 -6.38
C SER A 236 3.50 -2.40 -6.49
N VAL A 237 3.02 -1.53 -7.39
CA VAL A 237 3.58 -0.18 -7.51
C VAL A 237 3.22 0.61 -6.26
N TYR A 238 4.23 0.92 -5.45
CA TYR A 238 4.05 1.55 -4.15
C TYR A 238 5.04 2.70 -3.93
N SER A 239 4.63 3.80 -3.29
CA SER A 239 5.53 4.90 -2.92
C SER A 239 5.05 5.61 -1.67
N HIS A 240 5.85 6.53 -1.12
CA HIS A 240 5.42 7.44 -0.06
C HIS A 240 5.69 8.88 -0.44
N VAL A 241 4.81 9.77 0.01
CA VAL A 241 4.91 11.21 -0.21
C VAL A 241 4.49 11.99 1.04
N TRP A 242 5.21 13.06 1.32
CA TRP A 242 4.81 14.11 2.25
C TRP A 242 4.06 15.20 1.49
N VAL A 243 2.96 15.67 2.07
CA VAL A 243 2.06 16.65 1.49
C VAL A 243 1.84 17.83 2.43
N GLU A 244 1.76 19.03 1.86
CA GLU A 244 1.58 20.29 2.58
C GLU A 244 0.08 20.62 2.71
N PRO A 245 -0.42 20.98 3.90
CA PRO A 245 -1.84 21.32 4.10
C PRO A 245 -2.25 22.54 3.27
N GLY A 246 -3.40 22.45 2.60
CA GLY A 246 -3.98 23.53 1.81
C GLY A 246 -3.40 23.71 0.42
N GLN A 247 -2.55 22.79 -0.03
CA GLN A 247 -1.88 22.85 -1.34
C GLN A 247 -2.36 21.72 -2.27
N THR A 248 -2.20 21.95 -3.57
CA THR A 248 -2.21 20.88 -4.56
C THR A 248 -0.82 20.30 -4.71
N THR A 249 -0.66 19.01 -4.40
CA THR A 249 0.59 18.26 -4.64
C THR A 249 0.40 17.38 -5.87
N ASP A 250 1.14 17.67 -6.94
CA ASP A 250 1.22 16.78 -8.10
C ASP A 250 2.28 15.71 -7.81
N VAL A 251 1.89 14.45 -7.93
CA VAL A 251 2.74 13.27 -7.74
C VAL A 251 2.83 12.52 -9.06
N TYR A 252 4.03 12.36 -9.60
CA TYR A 252 4.29 11.65 -10.84
C TYR A 252 4.94 10.30 -10.52
N LEU A 253 4.19 9.21 -10.76
CA LEU A 253 4.58 7.84 -10.41
C LEU A 253 5.13 7.12 -11.64
N ASP A 254 6.40 6.69 -11.61
CA ASP A 254 7.09 6.03 -12.72
C ASP A 254 6.72 4.55 -12.85
N LEU A 255 5.65 4.23 -13.59
CA LEU A 255 5.21 2.85 -13.80
C LEU A 255 6.25 1.99 -14.51
N GLY A 256 7.25 2.61 -15.16
CA GLY A 256 8.34 1.88 -15.78
C GLY A 256 9.23 1.13 -14.79
N LYS A 257 9.12 1.41 -13.49
CA LYS A 257 9.78 0.60 -12.45
C LYS A 257 9.35 -0.87 -12.52
N THR A 258 8.11 -1.18 -12.93
CA THR A 258 7.62 -2.56 -13.05
C THR A 258 8.46 -3.39 -14.03
N GLY A 259 8.78 -2.84 -15.21
CA GLY A 259 9.65 -3.51 -16.18
C GLY A 259 11.12 -3.57 -15.73
N ARG A 260 11.60 -2.51 -15.06
CA ARG A 260 12.95 -2.51 -14.45
C ARG A 260 13.11 -3.62 -13.41
N LEU A 261 12.11 -3.83 -12.55
CA LEU A 261 12.13 -4.87 -11.52
C LEU A 261 12.26 -6.28 -12.13
N LEU A 262 11.59 -6.56 -13.25
CA LEU A 262 11.75 -7.83 -13.98
C LEU A 262 13.19 -8.02 -14.46
N VAL A 263 13.79 -6.99 -15.08
CA VAL A 263 15.17 -7.06 -15.58
C VAL A 263 16.21 -7.12 -14.46
N GLU A 264 16.03 -6.35 -13.39
CA GLU A 264 16.89 -6.36 -12.20
C GLU A 264 16.96 -7.77 -11.59
N ARG A 265 15.86 -8.55 -11.63
CA ARG A 265 15.81 -9.90 -11.07
C ARG A 265 16.77 -10.86 -11.80
N ARG A 266 16.90 -10.74 -13.12
CA ARG A 266 17.81 -11.56 -13.94
C ARG A 266 19.27 -11.44 -13.51
N ALA A 267 19.66 -10.30 -12.93
CA ALA A 267 21.01 -10.09 -12.42
C ALA A 267 21.24 -10.77 -11.06
N GLN A 268 20.21 -10.90 -10.23
CA GLN A 268 20.30 -11.53 -8.90
C GLN A 268 20.43 -13.06 -8.97
N GLU A 269 19.84 -13.70 -9.97
CA GLU A 269 20.01 -15.16 -10.18
C GLU A 269 21.47 -15.58 -10.44
N LYS A 270 22.37 -14.61 -10.64
CA LYS A 270 23.81 -14.82 -10.81
C LYS A 270 24.62 -14.62 -9.52
N THR A 271 23.98 -14.28 -8.40
CA THR A 271 24.66 -13.96 -7.13
C THR A 271 24.01 -14.68 -5.94
N ASP A 272 24.80 -15.35 -5.10
CA ASP A 272 24.32 -16.02 -3.87
C ASP A 272 23.93 -15.03 -2.74
N GLU A 273 24.05 -13.71 -2.97
CA GLU A 273 23.65 -12.67 -2.01
C GLU A 273 22.20 -12.25 -2.19
N TYR A 274 21.40 -12.39 -1.12
CA TYR A 274 20.04 -11.86 -1.05
C TYR A 274 20.07 -10.32 -1.06
N GLN A 275 19.76 -9.71 -2.19
CA GLN A 275 19.60 -8.26 -2.29
C GLN A 275 18.14 -7.87 -1.99
N TYR A 276 17.94 -6.98 -1.02
CA TYR A 276 16.64 -6.38 -0.75
C TYR A 276 16.13 -5.67 -2.02
N PHE A 277 15.08 -6.21 -2.64
CA PHE A 277 14.41 -5.52 -3.73
C PHE A 277 13.70 -4.30 -3.18
N ASN A 278 14.14 -3.11 -3.58
CA ASN A 278 13.36 -1.91 -3.35
C ASN A 278 12.19 -1.90 -4.34
N TYR A 279 11.06 -2.45 -3.90
CA TYR A 279 9.80 -2.46 -4.64
C TYR A 279 9.16 -1.06 -4.71
N MET A 280 9.74 -0.05 -4.05
CA MET A 280 9.20 1.29 -4.15
C MET A 280 9.42 1.89 -5.54
N CYS A 281 8.34 2.44 -6.05
CA CYS A 281 8.29 3.16 -7.29
C CYS A 281 8.71 4.62 -7.07
N PRO A 282 9.61 5.17 -7.91
CA PRO A 282 9.91 6.59 -7.96
C PRO A 282 8.65 7.45 -8.04
N ALA A 283 8.47 8.26 -6.99
CA ALA A 283 7.52 9.36 -6.96
C ALA A 283 8.28 10.68 -7.06
N TYR A 284 7.92 11.49 -8.05
CA TYR A 284 8.41 12.85 -8.20
C TYR A 284 7.28 13.80 -7.87
N THR A 285 7.49 14.77 -6.97
CA THR A 285 6.39 15.65 -6.57
C THR A 285 6.71 17.13 -6.79
N THR A 286 5.67 17.94 -6.91
CA THR A 286 5.75 19.39 -6.72
C THR A 286 5.73 19.74 -5.23
N GLY A 287 5.88 21.03 -4.91
CA GLY A 287 5.71 21.55 -3.55
C GLY A 287 6.95 21.45 -2.64
N ARG A 288 6.74 21.84 -1.38
CA ARG A 288 7.78 21.96 -0.33
C ARG A 288 8.57 20.67 -0.11
N TYR A 289 7.90 19.53 -0.17
CA TYR A 289 8.48 18.22 0.16
C TYR A 289 9.08 17.48 -1.04
N ALA A 290 9.20 18.11 -2.21
CA ALA A 290 9.66 17.47 -3.44
C ALA A 290 11.02 16.76 -3.33
N ALA A 291 11.98 17.35 -2.62
CA ALA A 291 13.29 16.75 -2.38
C ALA A 291 13.19 15.52 -1.47
N LEU A 292 12.46 15.65 -0.35
CA LEU A 292 12.24 14.56 0.60
C LEU A 292 11.55 13.37 -0.07
N ASN A 293 10.47 13.60 -0.83
CA ASN A 293 9.72 12.56 -1.54
C ASN A 293 10.59 11.77 -2.53
N ARG A 294 11.45 12.47 -3.27
CA ARG A 294 12.37 11.85 -4.22
C ARG A 294 13.46 11.03 -3.52
N ALA A 295 14.07 11.62 -2.48
CA ALA A 295 15.10 10.99 -1.69
C ALA A 295 14.58 9.70 -1.05
N TYR A 296 13.35 9.74 -0.52
CA TYR A 296 12.69 8.62 0.15
C TYR A 296 12.56 7.39 -0.74
N THR A 297 12.21 7.59 -2.02
CA THR A 297 12.14 6.48 -2.99
C THR A 297 13.46 5.71 -3.09
N HIS A 298 14.58 6.43 -3.12
CA HIS A 298 15.90 5.84 -3.37
C HIS A 298 16.60 5.43 -2.07
N MET A 299 15.91 5.46 -0.94
CA MET A 299 16.50 5.08 0.33
C MET A 299 16.73 3.59 0.42
N ARG A 300 17.82 3.25 1.11
CA ARG A 300 18.05 1.89 1.52
C ARG A 300 17.47 1.67 2.89
N GLN A 301 16.70 0.60 3.04
CA GLN A 301 16.13 0.18 4.33
C GLN A 301 17.12 -0.61 5.21
N ASP A 302 18.41 -0.65 4.80
CA ASP A 302 19.49 -1.41 5.45
C ASP A 302 20.26 -0.59 6.51
N ILE A 303 20.03 0.72 6.61
CA ILE A 303 20.60 1.55 7.67
C ILE A 303 19.76 1.38 8.93
N ARG A 304 20.29 0.66 9.92
CA ARG A 304 19.63 0.40 11.21
C ARG A 304 20.64 0.29 12.33
N ILE A 305 20.17 0.48 13.56
CA ILE A 305 20.95 0.16 14.76
C ILE A 305 21.03 -1.36 14.95
N SER A 306 22.15 -1.96 14.57
CA SER A 306 22.37 -3.40 14.71
C SER A 306 22.95 -3.76 16.07
N LEU A 307 22.27 -4.63 16.82
CA LEU A 307 22.66 -5.05 18.15
C LEU A 307 23.01 -6.54 18.16
N ASN A 308 24.15 -6.89 18.76
CA ASN A 308 24.63 -8.26 18.94
C ASN A 308 25.00 -8.47 20.42
N PRO A 309 24.01 -8.67 21.30
CA PRO A 309 24.28 -8.86 22.71
C PRO A 309 24.87 -10.24 22.99
N GLU A 310 25.67 -10.33 24.05
CA GLU A 310 26.32 -11.57 24.47
C GLU A 310 25.73 -12.14 25.76
N VAL A 311 25.96 -13.43 25.99
CA VAL A 311 25.56 -14.09 27.24
C VAL A 311 26.30 -13.44 28.41
N GLY A 312 25.55 -12.99 29.42
CA GLY A 312 26.11 -12.37 30.63
C GLY A 312 26.12 -10.84 30.62
N PHE A 313 25.63 -10.19 29.56
CA PHE A 313 25.43 -8.74 29.55
C PHE A 313 24.55 -8.28 30.70
N ASP A 314 24.94 -7.19 31.36
CA ASP A 314 24.07 -6.41 32.23
C ASP A 314 23.44 -5.21 31.48
N ALA A 315 22.72 -4.35 32.20
CA ALA A 315 22.08 -3.18 31.60
C ALA A 315 23.11 -2.12 31.14
N ASP A 316 24.24 -1.96 31.81
CA ASP A 316 25.29 -1.02 31.42
C ASP A 316 26.03 -1.48 30.17
N ASP A 317 26.27 -2.79 30.05
CA ASP A 317 26.80 -3.42 28.83
C ASP A 317 25.88 -3.18 27.63
N TYR A 318 24.57 -3.39 27.84
CA TYR A 318 23.56 -3.14 26.82
C TYR A 318 23.54 -1.67 26.38
N VAL A 319 23.47 -0.73 27.32
CA VAL A 319 23.49 0.71 27.01
C VAL A 319 24.75 1.08 26.23
N SER A 320 25.91 0.59 26.66
CA SER A 320 27.18 0.86 25.99
C SER A 320 27.23 0.25 24.57
N MET A 321 26.59 -0.89 24.34
CA MET A 321 26.43 -1.46 23.01
C MET A 321 25.54 -0.59 22.12
N VAL A 322 24.40 -0.12 22.62
CA VAL A 322 23.49 0.76 21.88
C VAL A 322 24.18 2.07 21.49
N GLU A 323 24.89 2.71 22.43
CA GLU A 323 25.67 3.92 22.17
C GLU A 323 26.68 3.72 21.02
N ARG A 324 27.45 2.62 21.05
CA ARG A 324 28.41 2.29 19.98
C ARG A 324 27.71 2.01 18.65
N ALA A 325 26.62 1.25 18.67
CA ALA A 325 25.89 0.89 17.47
C ALA A 325 25.27 2.13 16.79
N TYR A 326 24.67 3.03 17.56
CA TYR A 326 24.14 4.30 17.07
C TYR A 326 25.25 5.20 16.49
N ALA A 327 26.35 5.38 17.21
CA ALA A 327 27.47 6.18 16.73
C ALA A 327 28.02 5.66 15.39
N ASN A 328 28.21 4.33 15.28
CA ASN A 328 28.65 3.70 14.05
C ASN A 328 27.65 3.88 12.89
N ALA A 329 26.35 3.74 13.17
CA ALA A 329 25.31 3.91 12.17
C ALA A 329 25.25 5.36 11.65
N ILE A 330 25.29 6.35 12.56
CA ILE A 330 25.30 7.77 12.22
C ILE A 330 26.54 8.14 11.41
N ASP A 331 27.73 7.70 11.82
CA ASP A 331 28.98 7.96 11.08
C ASP A 331 28.96 7.30 9.69
N SER A 332 28.37 6.11 9.57
CA SER A 332 28.16 5.44 8.29
C SER A 332 27.29 6.28 7.35
N VAL A 333 26.15 6.80 7.84
CA VAL A 333 25.28 7.69 7.05
C VAL A 333 26.03 8.95 6.61
N ARG A 334 26.69 9.63 7.55
CA ARG A 334 27.39 10.90 7.31
C ARG A 334 28.52 10.76 6.30
N SER A 335 29.30 9.68 6.41
CA SER A 335 30.46 9.42 5.53
C SER A 335 30.09 8.82 4.16
N ASN A 336 28.84 8.34 3.98
CA ASN A 336 28.44 7.71 2.72
C ASN A 336 28.38 8.70 1.56
N SER A 337 29.30 8.59 0.60
CA SER A 337 29.37 9.47 -0.57
C SER A 337 28.33 9.17 -1.65
N ARG A 338 27.62 8.04 -1.55
CA ARG A 338 26.54 7.66 -2.48
C ARG A 338 25.18 8.21 -2.07
N MET A 339 25.04 8.69 -0.84
CA MET A 339 23.80 9.28 -0.34
C MET A 339 23.75 10.77 -0.65
N THR A 340 22.60 11.21 -1.12
CA THR A 340 22.28 12.63 -1.30
C THR A 340 22.17 13.32 0.06
N GLY A 341 22.22 14.66 0.06
CA GLY A 341 22.08 15.43 1.30
C GLY A 341 20.76 15.15 2.02
N MET A 342 19.65 15.14 1.29
CA MET A 342 18.33 14.80 1.84
C MET A 342 18.25 13.37 2.39
N GLN A 343 18.86 12.39 1.71
CA GLN A 343 18.90 11.01 2.21
C GLN A 343 19.64 10.93 3.55
N LYS A 344 20.77 11.64 3.70
CA LYS A 344 21.52 11.64 4.97
C LYS A 344 20.67 12.20 6.09
N LEU A 345 20.08 13.38 5.88
CA LEU A 345 19.26 14.07 6.87
C LEU A 345 18.08 13.22 7.34
N TYR A 346 17.37 12.56 6.42
CA TYR A 346 16.26 11.69 6.79
C TYR A 346 16.74 10.43 7.53
N ASN A 347 17.83 9.80 7.09
CA ASN A 347 18.35 8.61 7.77
C ASN A 347 18.90 8.93 9.17
N GLU A 348 19.52 10.11 9.37
CA GLU A 348 19.90 10.57 10.71
C GLU A 348 18.67 10.74 11.62
N MET A 349 17.60 11.38 11.12
CA MET A 349 16.33 11.50 11.86
C MET A 349 15.71 10.12 12.18
N GLN A 350 15.76 9.16 11.27
CA GLN A 350 15.24 7.81 11.51
C GLN A 350 16.09 7.03 12.51
N LEU A 351 17.42 7.17 12.47
CA LEU A 351 18.29 6.56 13.48
C LEU A 351 18.05 7.14 14.88
N ASP A 352 17.76 8.44 14.99
CA ASP A 352 17.31 9.06 16.24
C ASP A 352 16.00 8.40 16.74
N MET A 353 15.00 8.21 15.85
CA MET A 353 13.74 7.54 16.20
C MET A 353 13.94 6.05 16.55
N GLU A 354 14.86 5.35 15.89
CA GLU A 354 15.22 3.97 16.25
C GLU A 354 15.89 3.91 17.63
N LEU A 355 16.76 4.87 17.96
CA LEU A 355 17.37 4.99 19.27
C LEU A 355 16.32 5.23 20.36
N MET A 356 15.34 6.10 20.09
CA MET A 356 14.17 6.29 20.98
C MET A 356 13.42 4.97 21.21
N LYS A 357 13.09 4.23 20.13
CA LYS A 357 12.43 2.92 20.22
C LYS A 357 13.21 1.94 21.11
N LEU A 358 14.51 1.84 20.90
CA LEU A 358 15.38 0.97 21.69
C LEU A 358 15.41 1.39 23.17
N ALA A 359 15.55 2.69 23.43
CA ALA A 359 15.63 3.20 24.79
C ALA A 359 14.34 2.98 25.57
N PHE A 360 13.18 3.31 24.99
CA PHE A 360 11.90 3.18 25.68
C PHE A 360 11.39 1.74 25.76
N ALA A 361 11.73 0.87 24.80
CA ALA A 361 11.35 -0.54 24.85
C ALA A 361 12.22 -1.39 25.80
N ALA A 362 13.47 -0.97 26.06
CA ALA A 362 14.44 -1.74 26.83
C ALA A 362 13.91 -2.30 28.17
N PRO A 363 13.17 -1.54 29.02
CA PRO A 363 12.67 -2.05 30.30
C PRO A 363 11.57 -3.13 30.21
N ILE A 364 10.97 -3.32 29.04
CA ILE A 364 9.71 -4.07 28.85
C ILE A 364 9.93 -5.32 28.00
N ILE A 365 11.03 -5.38 27.25
CA ILE A 365 11.44 -6.55 26.46
C ILE A 365 11.96 -7.63 27.42
N THR A 366 11.08 -8.57 27.79
CA THR A 366 11.39 -9.70 28.70
C THR A 366 11.64 -11.03 27.98
N SER A 367 11.52 -11.11 26.64
CA SER A 367 11.83 -12.33 25.87
C SER A 367 12.04 -12.08 24.36
N ALA A 368 12.63 -13.06 23.67
CA ALA A 368 12.95 -13.02 22.24
C ALA A 368 11.74 -12.80 21.30
N SER A 369 10.50 -13.02 21.75
CA SER A 369 9.30 -12.92 20.92
C SER A 369 8.74 -11.49 20.78
N THR A 370 9.13 -10.55 21.65
CA THR A 370 8.69 -9.15 21.63
C THR A 370 9.80 -8.16 21.28
N ASN A 371 11.00 -8.65 21.04
CA ASN A 371 12.13 -7.84 20.59
C ASN A 371 12.04 -7.64 19.06
N PRO A 372 12.05 -6.40 18.53
CA PRO A 372 12.09 -6.17 17.07
C PRO A 372 13.32 -6.80 16.38
N TYR A 373 14.38 -7.11 17.15
CA TYR A 373 15.59 -7.80 16.73
C TYR A 373 15.63 -9.29 17.13
N ARG A 374 14.57 -9.84 17.74
CA ARG A 374 14.44 -11.24 18.18
C ARG A 374 15.62 -11.78 19.01
N LEU A 375 16.25 -10.91 19.82
CA LEU A 375 17.41 -11.28 20.61
C LEU A 375 16.99 -12.13 21.82
N ASN A 376 17.65 -13.27 22.01
CA ASN A 376 17.43 -14.15 23.16
C ASN A 376 18.21 -13.62 24.37
N MET A 377 17.62 -12.64 25.07
CA MET A 377 18.24 -11.95 26.20
C MET A 377 17.72 -12.44 27.55
N PRO A 378 18.60 -12.58 28.58
CA PRO A 378 18.14 -12.62 29.95
C PRO A 378 17.39 -11.32 30.29
N LYS A 379 16.43 -11.37 31.22
CA LYS A 379 15.74 -10.17 31.70
C LYS A 379 16.76 -9.24 32.37
N LEU A 380 17.01 -8.08 31.76
CA LEU A 380 17.90 -7.04 32.28
C LEU A 380 17.13 -6.06 33.17
N GLU A 381 17.77 -5.53 34.20
CA GLU A 381 17.20 -4.51 35.08
C GLU A 381 17.64 -3.10 34.65
N PHE A 382 16.74 -2.38 33.98
CA PHE A 382 16.99 -1.00 33.56
C PHE A 382 16.55 0.02 34.62
N THR A 383 17.39 1.03 34.85
CA THR A 383 17.06 2.21 35.65
C THR A 383 16.68 3.39 34.74
N PRO A 384 15.98 4.43 35.23
CA PRO A 384 15.75 5.64 34.45
C PRO A 384 17.04 6.29 33.92
N GLU A 385 18.16 6.15 34.63
CA GLU A 385 19.45 6.69 34.20
C GLU A 385 20.00 5.97 32.96
N HIS A 386 19.81 4.66 32.84
CA HIS A 386 20.16 3.92 31.62
C HIS A 386 19.42 4.46 30.39
N ILE A 387 18.14 4.80 30.55
CA ILE A 387 17.30 5.35 29.47
C ILE A 387 17.80 6.75 29.07
N ARG A 388 18.05 7.63 30.05
CA ARG A 388 18.60 8.97 29.80
C ARG A 388 19.97 8.93 29.13
N ARG A 389 20.80 7.97 29.54
CA ARG A 389 22.12 7.76 28.95
C ARG A 389 22.03 7.40 27.46
N MET A 390 21.16 6.46 27.09
CA MET A 390 20.93 6.12 25.67
C MET A 390 20.40 7.31 24.87
N LEU A 391 19.51 8.12 25.45
CA LEU A 391 18.85 9.24 24.78
C LEU A 391 19.66 10.54 24.77
N ARG A 392 20.87 10.58 25.33
CA ARG A 392 21.74 11.77 25.36
C ARG A 392 21.94 12.45 23.98
N PRO A 393 22.03 11.72 22.84
CA PRO A 393 22.18 12.35 21.53
C PRO A 393 20.93 13.05 21.00
N ILE A 394 19.76 12.85 21.63
CA ILE A 394 18.46 13.28 21.12
C ILE A 394 18.12 14.67 21.65
N ASP A 395 17.81 15.59 20.74
CA ASP A 395 17.19 16.88 21.08
C ASP A 395 15.67 16.82 20.90
N PHE A 396 14.96 16.60 22.00
CA PHE A 396 13.50 16.53 22.02
C PHE A 396 12.79 17.88 21.79
N ASN A 397 13.51 18.98 21.56
CA ASN A 397 12.92 20.24 21.06
C ASN A 397 13.05 20.38 19.53
N ASP A 398 13.80 19.48 18.88
CA ASP A 398 13.99 19.52 17.44
C ASP A 398 12.68 19.15 16.72
N MET A 399 12.17 20.08 15.93
CA MET A 399 10.92 19.91 15.19
C MET A 399 11.03 18.87 14.06
N LYS A 400 12.25 18.43 13.68
CA LYS A 400 12.42 17.45 12.59
C LYS A 400 11.58 16.18 12.79
N TYR A 401 11.38 15.71 14.03
CA TYR A 401 10.64 14.47 14.27
C TYR A 401 9.15 14.58 13.91
N ALA A 402 8.58 15.78 13.91
CA ALA A 402 7.21 16.02 13.47
C ALA A 402 6.99 15.83 11.96
N ILE A 403 8.06 15.71 11.13
CA ILE A 403 7.91 15.32 9.70
C ILE A 403 7.24 13.95 9.60
N ASP A 404 7.52 13.06 10.55
CA ASP A 404 6.98 11.70 10.61
C ASP A 404 6.33 11.46 11.98
N GLY A 405 5.33 12.28 12.31
CA GLY A 405 4.71 12.29 13.65
C GLY A 405 4.15 10.93 14.09
N MET A 406 3.67 10.11 13.16
CA MET A 406 3.25 8.75 13.46
C MET A 406 4.43 7.86 13.87
N ASP A 407 5.53 7.89 13.13
CA ASP A 407 6.74 7.12 13.48
C ASP A 407 7.37 7.63 14.79
N PHE A 408 7.30 8.94 15.05
CA PHE A 408 7.69 9.53 16.34
C PHE A 408 6.81 9.01 17.48
N THR A 409 5.47 9.05 17.33
CA THR A 409 4.53 8.49 18.31
C THR A 409 4.85 7.02 18.59
N PHE A 410 5.06 6.24 17.54
CA PHE A 410 5.45 4.84 17.69
C PHE A 410 6.80 4.68 18.40
N ALA A 411 7.72 5.63 18.21
CA ALA A 411 9.02 5.61 18.87
C ALA A 411 8.94 5.88 20.37
N THR A 412 8.02 6.74 20.80
CA THR A 412 7.96 7.23 22.19
C THR A 412 6.89 6.53 23.02
N SER A 413 5.73 6.20 22.45
CA SER A 413 4.53 5.83 23.22
C SER A 413 4.14 4.35 23.17
N LEU A 414 4.59 3.57 22.19
CA LEU A 414 4.16 2.17 22.03
C LEU A 414 4.52 1.28 23.22
N TYR A 415 5.65 1.58 23.84
CA TYR A 415 6.21 0.74 24.88
C TYR A 415 5.98 1.33 26.26
N ASP A 416 5.89 2.66 26.39
CA ASP A 416 5.82 3.31 27.70
C ASP A 416 5.06 4.63 27.66
N THR A 417 3.91 4.69 28.34
CA THR A 417 3.10 5.91 28.42
C THR A 417 3.67 6.97 29.37
N THR A 418 4.78 6.67 30.08
CA THR A 418 5.47 7.58 31.01
C THR A 418 6.80 8.09 30.46
N TRP A 419 7.06 7.89 29.16
CA TRP A 419 8.32 8.22 28.52
C TRP A 419 8.76 9.68 28.76
N PHE A 420 7.81 10.62 28.74
CA PHE A 420 8.05 12.06 28.95
C PHE A 420 8.63 12.37 30.34
N ASP A 421 8.16 11.69 31.39
CA ASP A 421 8.67 11.85 32.76
C ASP A 421 10.10 11.33 32.89
N LYS A 422 10.42 10.25 32.15
CA LYS A 422 11.76 9.64 32.17
C LYS A 422 12.81 10.55 31.56
N VAL A 423 12.46 11.31 30.52
CA VAL A 423 13.37 12.27 29.86
C VAL A 423 13.35 13.68 30.45
N GLN A 424 12.50 13.96 31.45
CA GLN A 424 12.43 15.26 32.16
C GLN A 424 12.26 16.46 31.21
N LEU A 425 11.42 16.33 30.19
CA LEU A 425 11.10 17.45 29.31
C LEU A 425 10.37 18.55 30.08
N ALA A 426 10.61 19.80 29.70
CA ALA A 426 9.87 20.93 30.24
C ALA A 426 8.36 20.77 29.99
N ASP A 427 7.56 21.45 30.81
CA ASP A 427 6.10 21.41 30.69
C ASP A 427 5.61 22.15 29.44
N ASP A 428 6.41 23.07 28.88
CA ASP A 428 6.13 23.89 27.69
C ASP A 428 6.81 23.37 26.41
N ASN A 429 6.79 22.05 26.18
CA ASN A 429 7.39 21.42 24.99
C ASN A 429 6.32 20.97 23.97
N PHE A 430 6.59 21.19 22.67
CA PHE A 430 5.71 20.82 21.56
C PHE A 430 5.24 19.35 21.59
N TYR A 431 6.14 18.41 21.85
CA TYR A 431 5.82 16.98 21.83
C TYR A 431 5.06 16.53 23.08
N ARG A 432 5.19 17.26 24.19
CA ARG A 432 4.34 17.05 25.38
C ARG A 432 2.89 17.44 25.08
N GLU A 433 2.67 18.61 24.47
CA GLU A 433 1.34 19.02 24.02
C GLU A 433 0.79 18.10 22.93
N TYR A 434 1.64 17.58 22.04
CA TYR A 434 1.25 16.60 21.04
C TYR A 434 0.72 15.30 21.65
N ASP A 435 1.35 14.80 22.71
CA ASP A 435 0.86 13.62 23.44
C ASP A 435 -0.47 13.91 24.15
N GLU A 436 -0.62 15.10 24.72
CA GLU A 436 -1.86 15.54 25.38
C GLU A 436 -3.02 15.71 24.38
N VAL A 437 -2.77 16.32 23.22
CA VAL A 437 -3.83 16.65 22.26
C VAL A 437 -4.33 15.44 21.50
N ARG A 438 -3.54 14.38 21.32
CA ARG A 438 -3.96 13.17 20.58
C ARG A 438 -5.32 12.60 21.02
N PRO A 439 -5.55 12.27 22.31
CA PRO A 439 -6.86 11.82 22.76
C PRO A 439 -7.95 12.90 22.62
N LEU A 440 -7.62 14.19 22.83
CA LEU A 440 -8.55 15.30 22.66
C LEU A 440 -9.01 15.42 21.20
N PHE A 441 -8.09 15.27 20.24
CA PHE A 441 -8.40 15.28 18.82
C PHE A 441 -9.30 14.10 18.45
N SER A 442 -9.03 12.91 18.98
CA SER A 442 -9.88 11.73 18.75
C SER A 442 -11.30 11.93 19.29
N ALA A 443 -11.44 12.54 20.46
CA ALA A 443 -12.74 12.90 21.03
C ALA A 443 -13.44 13.96 20.17
N ALA A 444 -12.71 14.98 19.72
CA ALA A 444 -13.22 16.05 18.86
C ALA A 444 -13.73 15.52 17.51
N ALA A 445 -12.93 14.69 16.83
CA ALA A 445 -13.28 14.03 15.58
C ALA A 445 -14.49 13.08 15.72
N SER A 446 -14.89 12.76 16.95
CA SER A 446 -16.07 11.95 17.27
C SER A 446 -17.26 12.75 17.82
N ASP A 447 -17.13 14.08 17.93
CA ASP A 447 -18.10 14.96 18.62
C ASP A 447 -18.33 14.59 20.10
N MET A 448 -17.27 14.23 20.81
CA MET A 448 -17.32 13.70 22.19
C MET A 448 -16.48 14.50 23.20
N LEU A 449 -16.01 15.71 22.84
CA LEU A 449 -15.30 16.58 23.78
C LEU A 449 -16.19 17.00 24.94
N THR A 450 -15.74 16.70 26.16
CA THR A 450 -16.32 17.17 27.41
C THR A 450 -15.98 18.64 27.67
N ASP A 451 -16.74 19.30 28.57
CA ASP A 451 -16.45 20.69 28.97
C ASP A 451 -15.06 20.84 29.61
N GLU A 452 -14.59 19.84 30.34
CA GLU A 452 -13.24 19.82 30.92
C GLU A 452 -12.17 19.74 29.83
N GLU A 453 -12.34 18.85 28.86
CA GLU A 453 -11.43 18.72 27.72
C GLU A 453 -11.41 19.99 26.85
N ARG A 454 -12.56 20.66 26.67
CA ARG A 454 -12.62 21.97 26.01
C ARG A 454 -11.82 23.02 26.78
N ALA A 455 -11.93 23.05 28.10
CA ALA A 455 -11.13 23.95 28.93
C ALA A 455 -9.63 23.66 28.79
N ARG A 456 -9.23 22.38 28.71
CA ARG A 456 -7.82 21.99 28.47
C ARG A 456 -7.31 22.50 27.12
N LEU A 457 -8.12 22.44 26.05
CA LEU A 457 -7.73 22.98 24.74
C LEU A 457 -7.39 24.48 24.77
N GLU A 458 -7.98 25.27 25.68
CA GLU A 458 -7.66 26.69 25.84
C GLU A 458 -6.29 26.95 26.50
N HIS A 459 -5.70 25.93 27.13
CA HIS A 459 -4.42 26.02 27.82
C HIS A 459 -3.23 25.53 26.98
N LEU A 460 -3.47 24.96 25.79
CA LEU A 460 -2.42 24.56 24.86
C LEU A 460 -1.69 25.79 24.31
N THR A 461 -0.35 25.77 24.34
CA THR A 461 0.46 26.91 23.89
C THR A 461 0.62 26.95 22.38
N HIS A 462 0.64 25.79 21.70
CA HIS A 462 0.77 25.75 20.26
C HIS A 462 -0.61 25.90 19.57
N PRO A 463 -0.85 26.98 18.80
CA PRO A 463 -2.20 27.35 18.34
C PRO A 463 -2.86 26.32 17.42
N PHE A 464 -2.06 25.56 16.66
CA PHE A 464 -2.56 24.52 15.75
C PHE A 464 -3.37 23.43 16.46
N PHE A 465 -3.01 23.05 17.69
CA PHE A 465 -3.64 21.92 18.36
C PHE A 465 -5.11 22.18 18.69
N ARG A 466 -5.39 23.36 19.24
CA ARG A 466 -6.75 23.84 19.47
C ARG A 466 -7.52 23.98 18.16
N GLU A 467 -6.91 24.58 17.13
CA GLU A 467 -7.51 24.72 15.81
C GLU A 467 -7.90 23.37 15.19
N ALA A 468 -7.01 22.38 15.29
CA ALA A 468 -7.21 21.04 14.75
C ALA A 468 -8.40 20.33 15.42
N CYS A 469 -8.48 20.34 16.76
CA CYS A 469 -9.61 19.74 17.47
C CYS A 469 -10.94 20.42 17.10
N LEU A 470 -10.99 21.76 17.08
CA LEU A 470 -12.22 22.48 16.75
C LEU A 470 -12.64 22.28 15.30
N THR A 471 -11.67 22.18 14.39
CA THR A 471 -11.94 21.91 12.97
C THR A 471 -12.50 20.50 12.80
N ALA A 472 -11.89 19.48 13.43
CA ALA A 472 -12.36 18.09 13.36
C ALA A 472 -13.78 17.93 13.92
N GLU A 473 -14.09 18.59 15.04
CA GLU A 473 -15.43 18.60 15.61
C GLU A 473 -16.46 19.27 14.67
N ALA A 474 -16.08 20.39 14.04
CA ALA A 474 -16.95 21.06 13.08
C ALA A 474 -17.19 20.20 11.83
N GLU A 475 -16.17 19.50 11.34
CA GLU A 475 -16.27 18.60 10.19
C GLU A 475 -17.21 17.42 10.46
N ILE A 476 -17.04 16.72 11.57
CA ILE A 476 -17.89 15.55 11.87
C ILE A 476 -19.35 15.97 12.11
N ARG A 477 -19.59 17.12 12.74
CA ARG A 477 -20.93 17.70 12.88
C ARG A 477 -21.53 18.09 11.54
N ALA A 478 -20.74 18.70 10.66
CA ALA A 478 -21.19 19.06 9.32
C ALA A 478 -21.50 17.83 8.46
N ALA A 479 -20.68 16.78 8.54
CA ALA A 479 -20.91 15.50 7.86
C ALA A 479 -22.19 14.83 8.37
N ALA A 480 -22.38 14.78 9.70
CA ALA A 480 -23.60 14.26 10.31
C ALA A 480 -24.85 15.03 9.88
N ALA A 481 -24.78 16.37 9.85
CA ALA A 481 -25.87 17.24 9.39
C ALA A 481 -26.16 17.03 7.89
N ALA A 482 -25.12 16.86 7.05
CA ALA A 482 -25.27 16.60 5.62
C ALA A 482 -25.85 15.21 5.29
N ALA A 483 -25.79 14.28 6.24
CA ALA A 483 -26.44 12.98 6.17
C ALA A 483 -27.93 13.05 6.57
N GLU A 484 -28.37 14.08 7.29
CA GLU A 484 -29.76 14.24 7.67
C GLU A 484 -30.68 14.32 6.45
N GLY A 485 -31.80 13.60 6.51
CA GLY A 485 -32.74 13.45 5.39
C GLY A 485 -32.31 12.43 4.32
N LYS A 486 -31.06 11.95 4.32
CA LYS A 486 -30.59 10.84 3.46
C LYS A 486 -30.62 9.49 4.19
N ILE A 487 -30.54 9.53 5.52
CA ILE A 487 -30.45 8.35 6.38
C ILE A 487 -31.74 8.14 7.17
N ARG A 488 -32.02 6.88 7.52
CA ARG A 488 -33.07 6.50 8.45
C ARG A 488 -32.50 5.54 9.49
N ILE A 489 -32.63 5.92 10.76
CA ILE A 489 -32.33 5.07 11.91
C ILE A 489 -33.67 4.56 12.42
N GLU A 490 -33.86 3.25 12.43
CA GLU A 490 -35.10 2.66 12.90
C GLU A 490 -35.23 2.77 14.43
N PRO A 491 -36.45 3.00 14.95
CA PRO A 491 -36.68 3.01 16.39
C PRO A 491 -36.45 1.60 16.96
N THR A 492 -35.66 1.52 18.03
CA THR A 492 -35.44 0.27 18.76
C THR A 492 -36.77 -0.21 19.37
N PRO A 493 -37.20 -1.46 19.11
CA PRO A 493 -38.41 -2.01 19.73
C PRO A 493 -38.36 -1.98 21.26
N ASP A 494 -39.46 -1.58 21.89
CA ASP A 494 -39.63 -1.59 23.34
C ASP A 494 -40.01 -3.02 23.81
N VAL A 495 -38.99 -3.86 23.96
CA VAL A 495 -39.07 -5.25 24.41
C VAL A 495 -37.89 -5.56 25.32
N ASP A 496 -37.98 -6.64 26.10
CA ASP A 496 -36.85 -7.13 26.90
C ASP A 496 -35.60 -7.38 26.03
N ASP A 497 -34.42 -7.07 26.56
CA ASP A 497 -33.13 -7.15 25.83
C ASP A 497 -32.93 -8.53 25.16
N ASP A 498 -33.30 -9.61 25.84
CA ASP A 498 -33.23 -10.98 25.31
C ASP A 498 -34.11 -11.21 24.07
N SER A 499 -35.20 -10.45 23.93
CA SER A 499 -36.16 -10.55 22.81
C SER A 499 -35.90 -9.53 21.71
N LEU A 500 -34.93 -8.63 21.89
CA LEU A 500 -34.73 -7.48 21.00
C LEU A 500 -34.41 -7.90 19.56
N LEU A 501 -33.40 -8.75 19.37
CA LEU A 501 -33.04 -9.20 18.01
C LEU A 501 -34.21 -9.91 17.34
N ASP A 502 -35.00 -10.68 18.11
CA ASP A 502 -36.17 -11.40 17.61
C ASP A 502 -37.25 -10.44 17.12
N ALA A 503 -37.51 -9.36 17.88
CA ALA A 503 -38.44 -8.30 17.49
C ALA A 503 -37.96 -7.52 16.26
N ILE A 504 -36.66 -7.24 16.15
CA ILE A 504 -36.08 -6.55 14.99
C ILE A 504 -36.20 -7.41 13.73
N VAL A 505 -35.70 -8.65 13.74
CA VAL A 505 -35.69 -9.51 12.54
C VAL A 505 -37.10 -10.00 12.18
N GLY A 506 -38.00 -10.11 13.17
CA GLY A 506 -39.40 -10.52 12.98
C GLY A 506 -40.18 -9.59 12.05
N GLN A 507 -39.80 -8.32 11.94
CA GLN A 507 -40.37 -7.36 10.98
C GLN A 507 -40.13 -7.76 9.51
N TYR A 508 -39.17 -8.65 9.27
CA TYR A 508 -38.75 -9.12 7.94
C TYR A 508 -39.09 -10.60 7.71
N ALA A 509 -40.07 -11.15 8.43
CA ALA A 509 -40.52 -12.54 8.26
C ALA A 509 -40.78 -12.88 6.78
N GLY A 510 -40.31 -14.06 6.35
CA GLY A 510 -40.41 -14.51 4.95
C GLY A 510 -39.36 -13.94 4.00
N LYS A 511 -38.47 -13.05 4.46
CA LYS A 511 -37.31 -12.55 3.70
C LYS A 511 -36.01 -13.20 4.17
N VAL A 512 -34.97 -13.08 3.34
CA VAL A 512 -33.60 -13.39 3.76
C VAL A 512 -33.00 -12.11 4.33
N VAL A 513 -32.44 -12.17 5.54
CA VAL A 513 -31.83 -11.02 6.23
C VAL A 513 -30.35 -11.31 6.43
N PHE A 514 -29.50 -10.37 6.06
CA PHE A 514 -28.08 -10.36 6.43
C PHE A 514 -27.91 -9.32 7.53
N VAL A 515 -27.68 -9.78 8.76
CA VAL A 515 -27.43 -8.94 9.93
C VAL A 515 -25.93 -8.74 10.07
N ASP A 516 -25.52 -7.48 10.17
CA ASP A 516 -24.15 -7.03 10.39
C ASP A 516 -24.08 -6.30 11.74
N PHE A 517 -23.38 -6.93 12.70
CA PHE A 517 -23.10 -6.36 14.00
C PHE A 517 -21.77 -5.62 13.92
N TRP A 518 -21.79 -4.31 14.17
CA TRP A 518 -20.64 -3.43 13.93
C TRP A 518 -20.62 -2.25 14.92
N ASN A 519 -19.52 -1.48 14.92
CA ASN A 519 -19.42 -0.22 15.63
C ASN A 519 -18.51 0.76 14.86
N THR A 520 -18.64 2.07 15.08
CA THR A 520 -17.90 3.09 14.30
C THR A 520 -16.40 3.01 14.48
N TRP A 521 -15.92 2.60 15.65
CA TRP A 521 -14.50 2.43 15.97
C TRP A 521 -13.88 1.13 15.42
N CYS A 522 -14.67 0.25 14.81
CA CYS A 522 -14.23 -1.07 14.34
C CYS A 522 -13.68 -1.00 12.90
N THR A 523 -12.35 -0.92 12.75
CA THR A 523 -11.69 -0.90 11.42
C THR A 523 -12.08 -2.08 10.53
N TRP A 524 -12.14 -3.29 11.07
CA TRP A 524 -12.51 -4.49 10.30
C TRP A 524 -13.97 -4.49 9.83
N CYS A 525 -14.85 -3.74 10.50
CA CYS A 525 -16.23 -3.57 10.08
C CYS A 525 -16.31 -2.73 8.80
N HIS A 526 -15.55 -1.62 8.73
CA HIS A 526 -15.44 -0.80 7.53
C HIS A 526 -14.85 -1.57 6.34
N VAL A 527 -13.84 -2.42 6.58
CA VAL A 527 -13.33 -3.34 5.55
C VAL A 527 -14.42 -4.31 5.07
N GLY A 528 -15.24 -4.83 6.00
CA GLY A 528 -16.42 -5.64 5.67
C GLY A 528 -17.40 -4.89 4.78
N PHE A 529 -17.61 -3.59 5.02
CA PHE A 529 -18.49 -2.78 4.19
C PHE A 529 -18.03 -2.73 2.73
N ASP A 530 -16.76 -2.43 2.50
CA ASP A 530 -16.18 -2.40 1.15
C ASP A 530 -16.26 -3.76 0.46
N ASN A 531 -15.89 -4.83 1.18
CA ASN A 531 -15.93 -6.20 0.66
C ASN A 531 -17.34 -6.61 0.22
N PHE A 532 -18.38 -6.21 0.97
CA PHE A 532 -19.76 -6.56 0.67
C PHE A 532 -20.48 -5.57 -0.24
N LYS A 533 -19.87 -4.42 -0.56
CA LYS A 533 -20.46 -3.41 -1.46
C LYS A 533 -20.93 -3.99 -2.80
N PRO A 534 -20.17 -4.86 -3.50
CA PRO A 534 -20.63 -5.44 -4.77
C PRO A 534 -21.93 -6.25 -4.65
N MET A 535 -22.14 -6.96 -3.53
CA MET A 535 -23.39 -7.70 -3.31
C MET A 535 -24.56 -6.76 -2.98
N ARG A 536 -24.28 -5.69 -2.21
CA ARG A 536 -25.28 -4.71 -1.77
C ARG A 536 -25.73 -3.76 -2.87
N SER A 537 -24.90 -3.55 -3.89
CA SER A 537 -25.21 -2.74 -5.06
C SER A 537 -25.46 -3.58 -6.32
N GLY A 538 -25.33 -4.90 -6.22
CA GLY A 538 -25.50 -5.85 -7.32
C GLY A 538 -26.86 -6.54 -7.33
N ASP A 539 -26.91 -7.76 -7.86
CA ASP A 539 -28.17 -8.49 -8.07
C ASP A 539 -28.83 -9.01 -6.78
N LEU A 540 -28.16 -8.91 -5.63
CA LEU A 540 -28.68 -9.26 -4.31
C LEU A 540 -29.27 -8.06 -3.55
N ALA A 541 -29.05 -6.84 -4.02
CA ALA A 541 -29.45 -5.58 -3.36
C ALA A 541 -30.90 -5.63 -2.86
N ASP A 542 -31.84 -5.91 -3.76
CA ASP A 542 -33.29 -5.91 -3.46
C ASP A 542 -33.83 -7.27 -2.96
N LYS A 543 -32.99 -8.30 -2.96
CA LYS A 543 -33.40 -9.68 -2.59
C LYS A 543 -33.12 -10.00 -1.13
N VAL A 544 -32.16 -9.30 -0.52
CA VAL A 544 -31.71 -9.49 0.85
C VAL A 544 -31.98 -8.22 1.64
N VAL A 545 -32.49 -8.35 2.86
CA VAL A 545 -32.56 -7.23 3.80
C VAL A 545 -31.18 -7.09 4.44
N TRP A 546 -30.49 -6.01 4.12
CA TRP A 546 -29.20 -5.67 4.72
C TRP A 546 -29.45 -4.87 6.00
N LEU A 547 -29.24 -5.53 7.15
CA LEU A 547 -29.58 -5.02 8.47
C LEU A 547 -28.30 -4.76 9.26
N TYR A 548 -28.13 -3.53 9.73
CA TYR A 548 -26.97 -3.07 10.49
C TYR A 548 -27.37 -2.77 11.92
N ILE A 549 -26.68 -3.37 12.89
CA ILE A 549 -26.91 -3.14 14.31
C ILE A 549 -25.58 -2.70 14.93
N ALA A 550 -25.57 -1.46 15.44
CA ALA A 550 -24.48 -0.93 16.26
C ALA A 550 -25.01 -0.50 17.62
N ASP A 551 -24.13 -0.36 18.60
CA ASP A 551 -24.47 0.13 19.93
C ASP A 551 -24.08 1.61 20.15
N GLU A 552 -24.36 2.15 21.33
CA GLU A 552 -24.12 3.56 21.64
C GLU A 552 -22.66 3.94 21.81
N SER A 553 -21.75 2.97 21.90
CA SER A 553 -20.31 3.22 21.79
C SER A 553 -19.93 3.77 20.41
N SER A 554 -20.86 3.72 19.44
CA SER A 554 -20.81 4.49 18.20
C SER A 554 -21.37 5.90 18.40
N PRO A 555 -20.53 6.97 18.47
CA PRO A 555 -20.98 8.34 18.66
C PRO A 555 -21.92 8.77 17.53
N ILE A 556 -23.00 9.47 17.87
CA ILE A 556 -24.11 9.70 16.93
C ILE A 556 -23.68 10.46 15.66
N ALA A 557 -22.75 11.42 15.77
CA ALA A 557 -22.27 12.17 14.61
C ALA A 557 -21.50 11.26 13.64
N VAL A 558 -20.59 10.43 14.16
CA VAL A 558 -19.83 9.43 13.40
C VAL A 558 -20.74 8.35 12.82
N TYR A 559 -21.71 7.89 13.59
CA TYR A 559 -22.68 6.89 13.15
C TYR A 559 -23.49 7.43 11.97
N LYS A 560 -24.05 8.64 12.08
CA LYS A 560 -24.83 9.29 11.01
C LYS A 560 -24.01 9.48 9.74
N SER A 561 -22.77 9.95 9.84
CA SER A 561 -21.90 10.16 8.66
C SER A 561 -21.52 8.82 8.01
N THR A 562 -21.24 7.78 8.80
CA THR A 562 -20.86 6.45 8.29
C THR A 562 -22.00 5.78 7.54
N ILE A 563 -23.24 5.82 8.05
CA ILE A 563 -24.36 5.12 7.41
C ILE A 563 -24.88 5.83 6.16
N ALA A 564 -24.45 7.08 5.90
CA ALA A 564 -24.89 7.87 4.75
C ALA A 564 -24.64 7.17 3.41
N ASP A 565 -23.52 6.45 3.29
CA ASP A 565 -23.13 5.74 2.08
C ASP A 565 -23.34 4.21 2.18
N LEU A 566 -23.79 3.72 3.33
CA LEU A 566 -23.91 2.28 3.61
C LEU A 566 -25.21 1.68 3.07
N GLY A 567 -26.30 2.45 3.15
CA GLY A 567 -27.66 2.00 2.81
C GLY A 567 -28.16 0.82 3.65
N GLY A 568 -29.39 0.36 3.39
CA GLY A 568 -30.01 -0.72 4.14
C GLY A 568 -30.81 -0.23 5.35
N VAL A 569 -30.97 -1.10 6.35
CA VAL A 569 -31.74 -0.85 7.57
C VAL A 569 -30.78 -0.71 8.74
N HIS A 570 -30.93 0.35 9.54
CA HIS A 570 -29.98 0.68 10.60
C HIS A 570 -30.66 0.78 11.96
N TYR A 571 -30.09 0.11 12.97
CA TYR A 571 -30.45 0.25 14.38
C TYR A 571 -29.23 0.71 15.17
N ARG A 572 -29.45 1.62 16.12
CA ARG A 572 -28.49 2.01 17.16
C ARG A 572 -29.11 1.67 18.52
N ILE A 573 -28.62 0.61 19.13
CA ILE A 573 -29.15 0.02 20.37
C ILE A 573 -28.27 0.40 21.58
N THR A 574 -28.70 0.12 22.81
CA THR A 574 -27.86 0.34 23.99
C THR A 574 -26.70 -0.66 24.06
N GLU A 575 -25.62 -0.30 24.75
CA GLU A 575 -24.51 -1.24 25.01
C GLU A 575 -24.98 -2.48 25.78
N GLN A 576 -25.92 -2.30 26.72
CA GLN A 576 -26.55 -3.40 27.46
C GLN A 576 -27.30 -4.36 26.53
N GLN A 577 -28.07 -3.83 25.58
CA GLN A 577 -28.79 -4.62 24.58
C GLN A 577 -27.83 -5.39 23.67
N MET A 578 -26.73 -4.76 23.25
CA MET A 578 -25.70 -5.43 22.45
C MET A 578 -25.00 -6.55 23.24
N ALA A 579 -24.74 -6.33 24.54
CA ALA A 579 -24.19 -7.36 25.42
C ALA A 579 -25.13 -8.57 25.55
N ALA A 580 -26.44 -8.35 25.71
CA ALA A 580 -27.43 -9.42 25.76
C ALA A 580 -27.50 -10.21 24.43
N ILE A 581 -27.48 -9.53 23.28
CA ILE A 581 -27.39 -10.17 21.96
C ILE A 581 -26.10 -10.98 21.83
N THR A 582 -24.98 -10.41 22.27
CA THR A 582 -23.66 -11.05 22.23
C THR A 582 -23.64 -12.35 23.01
N GLU A 583 -24.15 -12.34 24.24
CA GLU A 583 -24.24 -13.51 25.11
C GLU A 583 -25.20 -14.57 24.53
N LYS A 584 -26.41 -14.16 24.14
CA LYS A 584 -27.46 -15.07 23.66
C LYS A 584 -27.08 -15.78 22.36
N TYR A 585 -26.43 -15.09 21.42
CA TYR A 585 -26.13 -15.63 20.08
C TYR A 585 -24.66 -15.98 19.85
N GLY A 586 -23.77 -15.70 20.81
CA GLY A 586 -22.37 -16.09 20.76
C GLY A 586 -21.54 -15.27 19.76
N LEU A 587 -21.72 -13.94 19.78
CA LEU A 587 -20.84 -13.03 19.03
C LEU A 587 -19.44 -13.07 19.67
N LYS A 588 -18.39 -13.12 18.84
CA LYS A 588 -16.99 -13.19 19.29
C LYS A 588 -16.25 -11.86 19.19
N GLY A 589 -16.89 -10.84 18.66
CA GLY A 589 -16.33 -9.52 18.41
C GLY A 589 -17.00 -8.86 17.21
N PHE A 590 -16.46 -7.72 16.78
CA PHE A 590 -16.96 -6.99 15.61
C PHE A 590 -15.92 -7.01 14.48
N PRO A 591 -16.34 -7.19 13.21
CA PRO A 591 -17.71 -7.48 12.81
C PRO A 591 -18.11 -8.92 13.15
N SER A 592 -19.41 -9.12 13.33
CA SER A 592 -20.03 -10.44 13.40
C SER A 592 -21.28 -10.42 12.52
N TYR A 593 -21.57 -11.53 11.85
CA TYR A 593 -22.68 -11.57 10.89
C TYR A 593 -23.69 -12.65 11.25
N MET A 594 -24.96 -12.46 10.92
CA MET A 594 -25.98 -13.49 11.03
C MET A 594 -26.83 -13.52 9.77
N ILE A 595 -27.04 -14.71 9.20
CA ILE A 595 -27.96 -14.89 8.08
C ILE A 595 -29.27 -15.48 8.61
N ILE A 596 -30.37 -14.77 8.40
CA ILE A 596 -31.72 -15.24 8.68
C ILE A 596 -32.35 -15.74 7.38
N GLY A 597 -32.81 -16.99 7.37
CA GLY A 597 -33.55 -17.60 6.26
C GLY A 597 -35.02 -17.16 6.24
N ARG A 598 -35.72 -17.39 5.13
CA ARG A 598 -37.16 -17.07 4.99
C ARG A 598 -38.03 -17.81 6.00
N ASP A 599 -37.58 -18.99 6.43
CA ASP A 599 -38.21 -19.86 7.43
C ASP A 599 -37.89 -19.43 8.88
N GLY A 600 -37.11 -18.36 9.07
CA GLY A 600 -36.65 -17.90 10.38
C GLY A 600 -35.40 -18.64 10.91
N SER A 601 -34.81 -19.55 10.13
CA SER A 601 -33.56 -20.21 10.49
C SER A 601 -32.41 -19.20 10.65
N ARG A 602 -31.49 -19.45 11.58
CA ARG A 602 -30.36 -18.55 11.90
C ARG A 602 -29.02 -19.23 11.68
N ASP A 603 -28.13 -18.57 10.95
CA ASP A 603 -26.74 -18.99 10.74
C ASP A 603 -25.82 -17.87 11.26
N MET A 604 -25.35 -17.99 12.52
CA MET A 604 -24.43 -17.02 13.15
C MET A 604 -22.99 -17.25 12.68
N ARG A 605 -22.32 -16.17 12.26
CA ARG A 605 -21.01 -16.18 11.60
C ARG A 605 -20.07 -15.12 12.14
N ASN A 606 -19.19 -15.57 13.02
CA ASN A 606 -18.04 -14.79 13.47
C ASN A 606 -16.85 -14.85 12.49
N ASP A 607 -16.97 -15.62 11.41
CA ASP A 607 -15.88 -15.99 10.48
C ASP A 607 -16.10 -15.50 9.03
N LEU A 608 -17.22 -14.84 8.76
CA LEU A 608 -17.65 -14.56 7.38
C LEU A 608 -16.96 -13.32 6.80
N ASN A 609 -15.67 -13.44 6.52
CA ASN A 609 -14.87 -12.41 5.86
C ASN A 609 -14.70 -12.68 4.34
N ASP A 610 -15.11 -13.86 3.86
CA ASP A 610 -15.08 -14.26 2.45
C ASP A 610 -16.41 -13.99 1.76
N THR A 611 -16.37 -13.11 0.75
CA THR A 611 -17.54 -12.67 -0.02
C THR A 611 -18.17 -13.80 -0.83
N ALA A 612 -17.37 -14.73 -1.36
CA ALA A 612 -17.87 -15.86 -2.14
C ALA A 612 -18.68 -16.84 -1.28
N THR A 613 -18.20 -17.12 -0.07
CA THR A 613 -18.94 -17.93 0.92
C THR A 613 -20.23 -17.23 1.35
N ALA A 614 -20.19 -15.92 1.62
CA ALA A 614 -21.37 -15.14 1.97
C ALA A 614 -22.44 -15.18 0.88
N GLU A 615 -22.03 -14.91 -0.37
CA GLU A 615 -22.93 -14.92 -1.54
C GLU A 615 -23.57 -16.29 -1.73
N LYS A 616 -22.78 -17.36 -1.68
CA LYS A 616 -23.27 -18.74 -1.82
C LYS A 616 -24.34 -19.06 -0.77
N ARG A 617 -24.16 -18.62 0.47
CA ARG A 617 -25.10 -18.85 1.57
C ARG A 617 -26.39 -18.07 1.39
N LEU A 618 -26.29 -16.78 1.06
CA LEU A 618 -27.45 -15.94 0.78
C LEU A 618 -28.29 -16.51 -0.37
N ARG A 619 -27.64 -16.91 -1.47
CA ARG A 619 -28.31 -17.54 -2.61
C ARG A 619 -28.95 -18.89 -2.25
N ALA A 620 -28.37 -19.65 -1.33
CA ALA A 620 -28.97 -20.89 -0.85
C ALA A 620 -30.26 -20.61 -0.05
N GLN A 621 -30.28 -19.57 0.79
CA GLN A 621 -31.48 -19.19 1.53
C GLN A 621 -32.57 -18.59 0.62
N LEU A 622 -32.19 -17.89 -0.46
CA LEU A 622 -33.15 -17.34 -1.43
C LEU A 622 -33.85 -18.41 -2.28
N LYS A 623 -33.29 -19.62 -2.37
CA LYS A 623 -33.84 -20.77 -3.11
C LYS A 623 -34.79 -21.63 -2.27
N LYS A 624 -34.72 -21.50 -0.95
CA LYS A 624 -35.72 -22.07 -0.03
C LYS A 624 -36.94 -21.17 0.00
#